data_AF-B3QMI4-F1
#
_entry.id   AF-B3QMI4-F1
#
_cell.length_a   1.000
_cell.length_b   1.000
_cell.length_c   1.000
_cell.angle_alpha   90.00
_cell.angle_beta   90.00
_cell.angle_gamma   90.00
#
_symmetry.space_group_name_H-M   'P 1'
#
loop_
_entity.id
_entity.type
_entity.pdbx_description
1 polymer ?
#
loop_
_entity_poly.entity_id
_entity_poly.type
_entity_poly.pdbx_seq_one_letter_code
_entity_poly.pdbx_strand_id
1 'polypeptide(L)'
;MNTKDAYKQKAEAELEIAHARVAEFKAKAKNFTADTRIKYAKHLDELEHGVETAKARLKELGEAGEDGWEKLKDGVEKAMNGLRKAIHDVAEKFKD
;
A
#
# COMPACT_ATOMS: atom_id res chain seq x y z
N MET A 1 1.22 -23.69 -10.83
CA MET A 1 0.73 -22.55 -10.01
C MET A 1 -0.78 -22.60 -9.99
N ASN A 2 -1.38 -22.62 -8.80
CA ASN A 2 -2.82 -22.42 -8.70
C ASN A 2 -3.12 -20.91 -8.80
N THR A 3 -4.35 -20.53 -9.14
CA THR A 3 -4.81 -19.14 -9.23
C THR A 3 -4.59 -18.37 -7.95
N LYS A 4 -4.66 -19.05 -6.79
CA LYS A 4 -4.39 -18.48 -5.46
C LYS A 4 -2.94 -18.05 -5.29
N ASP A 5 -1.98 -18.88 -5.69
CA ASP A 5 -0.55 -18.57 -5.59
C ASP A 5 -0.18 -17.40 -6.51
N ALA A 6 -0.68 -17.42 -7.75
CA ALA A 6 -0.45 -16.34 -8.71
C ALA A 6 -1.01 -15.01 -8.19
N TYR A 7 -2.18 -15.03 -7.55
CA TYR A 7 -2.76 -13.85 -6.93
C TYR A 7 -1.91 -13.35 -5.75
N LYS A 8 -1.48 -14.24 -4.85
CA LYS A 8 -0.62 -13.88 -3.70
C LYS A 8 0.65 -13.19 -4.16
N GLN A 9 1.38 -13.79 -5.11
CA GLN A 9 2.60 -13.21 -5.65
C GLN A 9 2.39 -11.84 -6.29
N LYS A 10 1.29 -11.68 -7.04
CA LYS A 10 0.94 -10.39 -7.63
C LYS A 10 0.69 -9.34 -6.55
N ALA A 11 -0.11 -9.68 -5.53
CA ALA A 11 -0.41 -8.78 -4.43
C ALA A 11 0.84 -8.44 -3.59
N GLU A 12 1.76 -9.39 -3.41
CA GLU A 12 3.04 -9.17 -2.73
C GLU A 12 3.91 -8.18 -3.52
N ALA A 13 4.00 -8.36 -4.85
CA ALA A 13 4.73 -7.44 -5.72
C ALA A 13 4.12 -6.03 -5.71
N GLU A 14 2.79 -5.92 -5.75
CA GLU A 14 2.09 -4.62 -5.66
C GLU A 14 2.35 -3.93 -4.31
N LEU A 15 2.37 -4.70 -3.21
CA LEU A 15 2.71 -4.20 -1.88
C LEU A 15 4.15 -3.68 -1.81
N GLU A 16 5.10 -4.42 -2.39
CA GLU A 16 6.51 -4.03 -2.41
C GLU A 16 6.70 -2.72 -3.19
N ILE A 17 6.06 -2.59 -4.35
CA ILE A 17 6.04 -1.35 -5.13
C ILE A 17 5.44 -0.20 -4.32
N ALA A 18 4.34 -0.45 -3.61
CA ALA A 18 3.70 0.56 -2.78
C ALA A 18 4.63 1.02 -1.65
N HIS A 19 5.26 0.09 -0.93
CA HIS A 19 6.23 0.39 0.11
C HIS A 19 7.42 1.21 -0.42
N ALA A 20 7.97 0.83 -1.58
CA ALA A 20 9.06 1.57 -2.22
C ALA A 20 8.66 3.01 -2.57
N ARG A 21 7.44 3.24 -3.07
CA ARG A 21 6.93 4.59 -3.35
C ARG A 21 6.75 5.42 -2.09
N VAL A 22 6.25 4.84 -1.01
CA VAL A 22 6.13 5.54 0.29
C VAL A 22 7.52 5.94 0.81
N ALA A 23 8.50 5.05 0.72
CA ALA A 23 9.89 5.35 1.09
C ALA A 23 10.47 6.47 0.22
N GLU A 24 10.21 6.46 -1.09
CA GLU A 24 10.61 7.54 -2.00
C GLU A 24 9.98 8.89 -1.60
N PHE A 25 8.68 8.93 -1.32
CA PHE A 25 8.02 10.17 -0.91
C PHE A 25 8.52 10.68 0.44
N LYS A 26 8.79 9.79 1.40
CA LYS A 26 9.44 10.15 2.67
C LYS A 26 10.81 10.74 2.45
N ALA A 27 11.62 10.18 1.54
CA ALA A 27 12.91 10.73 1.19
C ALA A 27 12.79 12.10 0.50
N LYS A 28 11.89 12.26 -0.46
CA LYS A 28 11.62 13.53 -1.14
C LYS A 28 11.11 14.60 -0.16
N ALA A 29 10.25 14.24 0.79
CA ALA A 29 9.77 15.17 1.81
C ALA A 29 10.92 15.76 2.64
N LYS A 30 11.99 15.01 2.88
CA LYS A 30 13.20 15.54 3.54
C LYS A 30 13.90 16.65 2.74
N ASN A 31 13.59 16.87 1.47
CA ASN A 31 14.14 18.00 0.72
C ASN A 31 13.24 19.25 0.76
N PHE A 32 12.02 19.14 1.28
CA PHE A 32 11.10 20.27 1.40
C PHE A 32 11.34 21.12 2.65
N THR A 33 10.78 22.34 2.64
CA THR A 33 10.73 23.25 3.77
C THR A 33 9.98 22.63 4.97
N ALA A 34 10.18 23.17 6.17
CA ALA A 34 9.58 22.64 7.40
C ALA A 34 8.04 22.60 7.34
N ASP A 35 7.39 23.67 6.86
CA ASP A 35 5.93 23.73 6.67
C ASP A 35 5.42 22.65 5.71
N THR A 36 6.09 22.49 4.57
CA THR A 36 5.71 21.51 3.56
C THR A 36 5.92 20.08 4.07
N ARG A 37 6.97 19.83 4.85
CA ARG A 37 7.18 18.55 5.54
C ARG A 37 6.03 18.21 6.49
N ILE A 38 5.56 19.17 7.29
CA ILE A 38 4.44 18.95 8.22
C ILE A 38 3.17 18.60 7.44
N LYS A 39 2.90 19.32 6.34
CA LYS A 39 1.74 19.06 5.47
C LYS A 39 1.75 17.64 4.89
N TYR A 40 2.92 17.16 4.45
CA TYR A 40 3.05 15.81 3.87
C TYR A 40 3.21 14.71 4.91
N ALA A 41 3.72 15.00 6.11
CA ALA A 41 3.96 14.00 7.15
C ALA A 41 2.71 13.18 7.44
N LYS A 42 1.54 13.84 7.59
CA LYS A 42 0.27 13.15 7.81
C LYS A 42 -0.07 12.20 6.66
N HIS A 43 0.03 12.67 5.42
CA HIS A 43 -0.27 11.84 4.26
C HIS A 43 0.69 10.65 4.10
N LEU A 44 1.97 10.83 4.44
CA LEU A 44 2.97 9.77 4.40
C LEU A 44 2.75 8.73 5.50
N ASP A 45 2.28 9.16 6.66
CA ASP A 45 1.91 8.28 7.78
C ASP A 45 0.67 7.45 7.43
N GLU A 46 -0.37 8.08 6.86
CA GLU A 46 -1.56 7.39 6.34
C GLU A 46 -1.19 6.33 5.28
N LEU A 47 -0.25 6.66 4.39
CA LEU A 47 0.25 5.74 3.37
C LEU A 47 1.01 4.56 3.98
N GLU A 48 1.90 4.80 4.94
CA GLU A 48 2.63 3.74 5.61
C GLU A 48 1.69 2.79 6.37
N HIS A 49 0.73 3.34 7.10
CA HIS A 49 -0.30 2.56 7.76
C HIS A 49 -1.14 1.75 6.76
N GLY A 50 -1.43 2.32 5.58
CA GLY A 50 -2.10 1.62 4.49
C GLY A 50 -1.30 0.42 3.96
N VAL A 51 0.02 0.58 3.77
CA VAL A 51 0.92 -0.52 3.37
C VAL A 51 0.92 -1.62 4.44
N GLU A 52 1.12 -1.27 5.71
CA GLU A 52 1.17 -2.24 6.81
C GLU A 52 -0.16 -3.01 6.95
N THR A 53 -1.28 -2.31 6.80
CA THR A 53 -2.62 -2.92 6.81
C THR A 53 -2.79 -3.89 5.64
N ALA A 54 -2.42 -3.48 4.42
CA ALA A 54 -2.52 -4.34 3.24
C ALA A 54 -1.62 -5.58 3.36
N LYS A 55 -0.43 -5.43 3.97
CA LYS A 55 0.50 -6.51 4.26
C LYS A 55 -0.08 -7.53 5.25
N ALA A 56 -0.69 -7.05 6.34
CA ALA A 56 -1.34 -7.90 7.31
C ALA A 56 -2.47 -8.71 6.68
N ARG A 57 -3.35 -8.03 5.90
CA ARG A 57 -4.45 -8.68 5.17
C ARG A 57 -3.97 -9.74 4.18
N LEU A 58 -2.87 -9.47 3.47
CA LEU A 58 -2.29 -10.41 2.52
C LEU A 58 -1.70 -11.63 3.23
N LYS A 59 -1.11 -11.45 4.41
CA LYS A 59 -0.65 -12.55 5.26
C LYS A 59 -1.82 -13.41 5.73
N GLU A 60 -2.90 -12.79 6.21
CA GLU A 60 -4.13 -13.51 6.61
C GLU A 60 -4.73 -14.31 5.42
N LEU A 61 -4.75 -13.72 4.22
CA LEU A 61 -5.15 -14.41 2.99
C LEU A 61 -4.19 -15.59 2.64
N GLY A 62 -2.92 -15.44 3.01
CA GLY A 62 -1.89 -16.46 2.95
C GLY A 62 -2.26 -17.73 3.71
N GLU A 63 -2.77 -17.54 4.92
CA GLU A 63 -3.09 -18.57 5.92
C GLU A 63 -4.53 -19.11 5.79
N ALA A 64 -5.36 -18.46 4.98
CA ALA A 64 -6.76 -18.81 4.79
C ALA A 64 -6.97 -20.13 4.03
N GLY A 65 -7.90 -20.94 4.54
CA GLY A 65 -8.47 -22.10 3.82
C GLY A 65 -9.37 -21.68 2.66
N GLU A 66 -9.79 -22.65 1.84
CA GLU A 66 -10.48 -22.37 0.57
C GLU A 66 -11.80 -21.59 0.72
N ASP A 67 -12.61 -21.92 1.73
CA ASP A 67 -13.89 -21.25 2.02
C ASP A 67 -13.75 -19.79 2.48
N GLY A 68 -12.62 -19.44 3.10
CA GLY A 68 -12.35 -18.08 3.60
C GLY A 68 -11.60 -17.21 2.59
N TRP A 69 -10.97 -17.84 1.59
CA TRP A 69 -10.04 -17.17 0.68
C TRP A 69 -10.71 -16.11 -0.19
N GLU A 70 -11.87 -16.40 -0.78
CA GLU A 70 -12.60 -15.46 -1.66
C GLU A 70 -13.01 -14.17 -0.90
N LYS A 71 -13.47 -14.30 0.34
CA LYS A 71 -13.87 -13.15 1.17
C LYS A 71 -12.68 -12.30 1.59
N LEU A 72 -11.59 -12.94 2.00
CA LEU A 72 -10.37 -12.24 2.38
C LEU A 72 -9.70 -11.58 1.18
N LYS A 73 -9.79 -12.20 0.00
CA LYS A 73 -9.26 -11.65 -1.26
C LYS A 73 -9.91 -10.32 -1.58
N ASP A 74 -11.24 -10.22 -1.54
CA ASP A 74 -11.96 -8.96 -1.77
C ASP A 74 -11.52 -7.85 -0.78
N GLY A 75 -11.28 -8.22 0.48
CA GLY A 75 -10.72 -7.31 1.49
C GLY A 75 -9.31 -6.80 1.13
N VAL A 76 -8.44 -7.70 0.66
CA VAL A 76 -7.09 -7.35 0.17
C VAL A 76 -7.19 -6.44 -1.07
N GLU A 77 -8.03 -6.77 -2.04
CA GLU A 77 -8.20 -5.96 -3.27
C GLU A 77 -8.69 -4.54 -2.95
N LYS A 78 -9.63 -4.40 -2.00
CA LYS A 78 -10.09 -3.09 -1.53
C LYS A 78 -8.99 -2.30 -0.85
N ALA A 79 -8.21 -2.93 0.03
CA ALA A 79 -7.07 -2.28 0.70
C ALA A 79 -6.01 -1.83 -0.31
N MET A 80 -5.64 -2.70 -1.26
CA MET A 80 -4.67 -2.39 -2.32
C MET A 80 -5.14 -1.25 -3.22
N ASN A 81 -6.41 -1.25 -3.62
CA ASN A 81 -6.96 -0.18 -4.45
C ASN A 81 -6.99 1.16 -3.70
N GLY A 82 -7.33 1.15 -2.41
CA GLY A 82 -7.26 2.33 -1.54
C GLY A 82 -5.83 2.88 -1.44
N LEU A 83 -4.86 1.99 -1.21
CA LEU A 83 -3.45 2.34 -1.15
C LEU A 83 -2.94 2.92 -2.48
N ARG A 84 -3.32 2.32 -3.62
CA ARG A 84 -2.95 2.80 -4.95
C ARG A 84 -3.48 4.21 -5.21
N LYS A 85 -4.73 4.49 -4.82
CA LYS A 85 -5.32 5.83 -4.93
C LYS A 85 -4.57 6.83 -4.06
N ALA A 86 -4.36 6.51 -2.79
CA ALA A 86 -3.63 7.39 -1.88
C ALA A 86 -2.20 7.70 -2.36
N ILE A 87 -1.49 6.69 -2.89
CA ILE A 87 -0.16 6.87 -3.48
C ILE A 87 -0.22 7.80 -4.69
N HIS A 88 -1.24 7.66 -5.54
CA HIS A 88 -1.43 8.52 -6.69
C HIS A 88 -1.73 9.97 -6.25
N ASP A 89 -2.64 10.17 -5.30
CA ASP A 89 -2.95 11.49 -4.75
C ASP A 89 -1.71 12.19 -4.17
N VAL A 90 -0.88 11.46 -3.41
CA VAL A 90 0.38 12.01 -2.89
C VAL A 90 1.37 12.27 -4.03
N ALA A 91 1.49 11.37 -5.01
CA ALA A 91 2.35 11.59 -6.18
C ALA A 91 1.99 12.86 -6.95
N GLU A 92 0.70 13.13 -7.16
CA GLU A 92 0.24 14.36 -7.82
C GLU A 92 0.59 15.61 -7.00
N LYS A 93 0.42 15.57 -5.68
CA LYS A 93 0.81 16.69 -4.80
C LYS A 93 2.31 16.97 -4.78
N PHE A 94 3.16 15.97 -5.05
CA PHE A 94 4.61 16.15 -5.15
C PHE A 94 5.08 16.69 -6.52
N LYS A 95 4.20 16.76 -7.52
CA LYS A 95 4.49 17.37 -8.83
C LYS A 95 4.26 18.88 -8.85
N ASP A 96 3.46 19.39 -7.92
CA ASP A 96 3.22 20.82 -7.66
C ASP A 96 4.36 21.41 -6.81
#